data_AF-A0A1U8PQ50-F1
#
_entry.id   AF-A0A1U8PQ50-F1
#
_cell.length_a   1.000
_cell.length_b   1.000
_cell.length_c   1.000
_cell.angle_alpha   90.00
_cell.angle_beta   90.00
_cell.angle_gamma   90.00
#
_symmetry.space_group_name_H-M   'P 1'
#
loop_
_entity.id
_entity.type
_entity.pdbx_description
1 polymer ?
#
loop_
_entity_poly.entity_id
_entity_poly.type
_entity_poly.pdbx_seq_one_letter_code
_entity_poly.pdbx_strand_id
1 'polypeptide(L)'
;FDHIVGWSTSSLRRRDELPKYQIKHLPRGDKYPHVVNVETGKTPTLDVVPYEAQINGTEKIDMEEEMIRALTKMSWERVDVYFKGSRQRLLAHLAIQVKNYWVNSDGADVVQHMIDNFVL
;
A
#
# COMPACT_ATOMS: atom_id res chain seq x y z
N PHE A 1 9.82 1.51 -12.86
CA PHE A 1 9.15 0.69 -11.84
C PHE A 1 10.09 -0.44 -11.59
N ASP A 2 10.43 -0.72 -10.35
CA ASP A 2 11.01 -2.02 -10.05
C ASP A 2 9.91 -3.05 -10.32
N HIS A 3 10.18 -4.05 -11.15
CA HIS A 3 9.21 -5.11 -11.42
C HIS A 3 8.98 -6.00 -10.19
N ILE A 4 9.79 -5.84 -9.14
CA ILE A 4 9.74 -6.63 -7.91
C ILE A 4 8.71 -6.08 -6.91
N VAL A 5 8.58 -4.75 -6.78
CA VAL A 5 7.83 -4.11 -5.69
C VAL A 5 7.08 -2.88 -6.20
N GLY A 6 5.78 -3.04 -6.42
CA GLY A 6 4.84 -1.99 -6.84
C GLY A 6 3.45 -2.27 -6.29
N TRP A 7 2.48 -1.39 -6.52
CA TRP A 7 1.14 -1.58 -5.92
C TRP A 7 0.49 -2.93 -6.28
N SER A 8 0.76 -3.47 -7.47
CA SER A 8 0.26 -4.79 -7.83
C SER A 8 0.86 -5.95 -7.04
N THR A 9 2.01 -5.76 -6.38
CA THR A 9 2.70 -6.79 -5.61
C THR A 9 2.86 -6.45 -4.13
N SER A 10 2.42 -5.27 -3.69
CA SER A 10 2.61 -4.76 -2.32
C SER A 10 1.39 -4.01 -1.78
N SER A 11 0.21 -4.27 -2.35
CA SER A 11 -1.05 -3.71 -1.88
C SER A 11 -1.93 -4.80 -1.29
N LEU A 12 -2.61 -4.48 -0.20
CA LEU A 12 -3.70 -5.30 0.37
C LEU A 12 -5.03 -5.01 -0.35
N ARG A 13 -4.97 -4.82 -1.67
CA ARG A 13 -6.12 -4.54 -2.53
C ARG A 13 -6.15 -5.57 -3.64
N ARG A 14 -7.35 -5.89 -4.09
CA ARG A 14 -7.53 -6.67 -5.32
C ARG A 14 -7.02 -5.88 -6.52
N ARG A 15 -6.72 -6.59 -7.61
CA ARG A 15 -6.09 -6.00 -8.80
C ARG A 15 -6.92 -4.89 -9.44
N ASP A 16 -8.25 -5.02 -9.38
CA ASP A 16 -9.24 -4.07 -9.88
C ASP A 16 -9.47 -2.87 -8.94
N GLU A 17 -9.16 -3.03 -7.66
CA GLU A 17 -9.18 -2.00 -6.62
C GLU A 17 -7.90 -1.14 -6.59
N LEU A 18 -6.84 -1.55 -7.30
CA LEU A 18 -5.58 -0.82 -7.32
C LEU A 18 -5.78 0.59 -7.88
N PRO A 19 -5.13 1.61 -7.27
CA PRO A 19 -5.21 2.95 -7.79
C PRO A 19 -4.70 3.01 -9.24
N LYS A 20 -5.52 3.55 -10.12
CA LYS A 20 -5.18 3.71 -11.54
C LYS A 20 -4.23 4.91 -11.72
N TYR A 21 -4.01 5.30 -12.98
CA TYR A 21 -3.11 6.40 -13.38
C TYR A 21 -3.31 7.75 -12.67
N GLN A 22 -4.41 7.95 -11.94
CA GLN A 22 -4.77 9.19 -11.25
C GLN A 22 -3.74 9.65 -10.20
N ILE A 23 -3.03 8.72 -9.55
CA ILE A 23 -2.01 9.09 -8.53
C ILE A 23 -0.81 9.83 -9.14
N LYS A 24 -0.54 9.69 -10.45
CA LYS A 24 0.55 10.45 -11.11
C LYS A 24 0.30 11.96 -11.10
N HIS A 25 -0.94 12.38 -10.87
CA HIS A 25 -1.41 13.76 -10.88
C HIS A 25 -1.82 14.26 -9.50
N LEU A 26 -1.73 13.43 -8.45
CA LEU A 26 -2.07 13.90 -7.10
C LEU A 26 -1.07 14.98 -6.66
N PRO A 27 -1.56 16.12 -6.12
CA PRO A 27 -0.68 17.12 -5.53
C PRO A 27 0.06 16.51 -4.35
N ARG A 28 1.33 16.90 -4.18
CA ARG A 28 2.11 16.53 -3.00
C ARG A 28 1.59 17.34 -1.82
N GLY A 29 1.34 16.68 -0.69
CA GLY A 29 1.11 17.39 0.56
C GLY A 29 2.39 18.10 1.02
N ASP A 30 2.25 19.19 1.76
CA ASP A 30 3.40 19.99 2.22
C ASP A 30 4.23 19.26 3.29
N LYS A 31 3.57 18.49 4.16
CA LYS A 31 4.21 17.81 5.30
C LYS A 31 4.85 16.47 4.91
N TYR A 32 4.16 15.68 4.09
CA TYR A 32 4.59 14.34 3.65
C TYR A 32 4.46 14.23 2.13
N PRO A 33 5.41 14.78 1.36
CA PRO A 33 5.31 14.87 -0.11
C PRO A 33 5.20 13.53 -0.84
N HIS A 34 5.62 12.41 -0.23
CA HIS A 34 5.55 11.07 -0.83
C HIS A 34 4.35 10.25 -0.39
N VAL A 35 3.59 10.70 0.62
CA VAL A 35 2.31 10.09 1.02
C VAL A 35 1.21 10.65 0.12
N VAL A 36 0.59 9.80 -0.69
CA VAL A 36 -0.38 10.22 -1.71
C VAL A 36 -1.82 9.90 -1.32
N ASN A 37 -2.04 8.88 -0.50
CA ASN A 37 -3.38 8.53 -0.04
C ASN A 37 -3.28 7.83 1.31
N VAL A 38 -4.24 8.12 2.17
CA VAL A 38 -4.38 7.50 3.49
C VAL A 38 -5.84 7.05 3.59
N GLU A 39 -6.04 5.74 3.56
CA GLU A 39 -7.34 5.12 3.77
C GLU A 39 -7.41 4.62 5.21
N THR A 40 -8.16 5.33 6.05
CA THR A 40 -8.48 4.85 7.40
C THR A 40 -9.22 3.51 7.30
N GLY A 41 -8.77 2.53 8.07
CA GLY A 41 -9.37 1.20 8.11
C GLY A 41 -10.85 1.32 8.49
N LYS A 42 -11.74 0.97 7.58
CA LYS A 42 -13.17 0.82 7.90
C LYS A 42 -13.30 -0.42 8.77
N THR A 43 -13.85 -0.29 9.97
CA THR A 43 -14.36 -1.45 10.70
C THR A 43 -15.36 -2.14 9.79
N PRO A 44 -15.23 -3.45 9.50
CA PRO A 44 -16.16 -4.12 8.61
C PRO A 44 -17.55 -4.02 9.21
N THR A 45 -18.44 -3.25 8.58
CA THR A 45 -19.88 -3.41 8.77
C THR A 45 -20.22 -4.84 8.39
N LEU A 46 -21.06 -5.48 9.20
CA LEU A 46 -21.38 -6.91 9.24
C LEU A 46 -22.00 -7.52 7.96
N ASP A 47 -21.85 -6.88 6.80
CA ASP A 47 -22.43 -7.30 5.52
C ASP A 47 -21.43 -8.08 4.66
N VAL A 48 -20.63 -8.94 5.30
CA VAL A 48 -19.81 -9.91 4.55
C VAL A 48 -20.73 -11.07 4.18
N VAL A 49 -21.33 -10.98 2.99
CA VAL A 49 -22.00 -12.11 2.35
C VAL A 49 -21.00 -13.28 2.30
N PRO A 50 -21.32 -14.47 2.85
CA PRO A 50 -20.47 -15.64 2.74
C PRO A 50 -20.34 -16.00 1.26
N TYR A 51 -19.17 -15.75 0.66
CA TYR A 51 -18.86 -16.35 -0.62
C TYR A 51 -18.47 -17.80 -0.35
N GLU A 52 -19.40 -18.72 -0.58
CA GLU A 52 -19.12 -20.15 -0.54
C GLU A 52 -18.03 -20.46 -1.58
N ALA A 53 -16.90 -20.95 -1.09
CA ALA A 53 -15.76 -21.30 -1.93
C ALA A 53 -16.16 -22.47 -2.85
N GLN A 54 -16.55 -22.16 -4.09
CA GLN A 54 -16.59 -23.17 -5.14
C GLN A 54 -15.15 -23.50 -5.53
N ILE A 55 -14.67 -24.64 -5.02
CA ILE A 55 -13.37 -25.22 -5.31
C ILE A 55 -13.34 -25.61 -6.80
N ASN A 56 -12.94 -24.68 -7.66
CA ASN A 56 -12.67 -24.94 -9.06
C ASN A 56 -11.21 -24.59 -9.38
N GLY A 57 -10.33 -25.59 -9.21
CA GLY A 57 -9.16 -25.86 -10.06
C GLY A 57 -8.05 -24.79 -10.20
N THR A 58 -7.98 -23.76 -9.35
CA THR A 58 -6.95 -22.71 -9.43
C THR A 58 -6.37 -22.36 -8.05
N GLU A 59 -5.68 -23.31 -7.43
CA GLU A 59 -5.17 -23.27 -6.04
C GLU A 59 -4.38 -22.01 -5.63
N LYS A 60 -3.75 -21.28 -6.58
CA LYS A 60 -3.00 -20.04 -6.27
C LYS A 60 -3.87 -18.82 -6.05
N ILE A 61 -5.01 -18.73 -6.75
CA ILE A 61 -5.92 -17.57 -6.67
C ILE A 61 -6.69 -17.60 -5.34
N ASP A 62 -6.93 -18.80 -4.81
CA ASP A 62 -7.68 -19.02 -3.57
C ASP A 62 -6.94 -18.48 -2.33
N MET A 63 -5.63 -18.75 -2.20
CA MET A 63 -4.85 -18.29 -1.03
C MET A 63 -4.67 -16.76 -1.00
N GLU A 64 -4.39 -16.13 -2.15
CA GLU A 64 -4.23 -14.67 -2.22
C GLU A 64 -5.52 -13.95 -1.83
N GLU A 65 -6.66 -14.42 -2.35
CA GLU A 65 -7.96 -13.83 -2.05
C GLU A 65 -8.36 -14.03 -0.58
N GLU A 66 -8.13 -15.21 -0.01
CA GLU A 66 -8.40 -15.45 1.41
C GLU A 66 -7.47 -14.63 2.33
N MET A 67 -6.20 -14.42 1.95
CA MET A 67 -5.30 -13.50 2.65
C MET A 67 -5.82 -12.05 2.59
N ILE A 68 -6.18 -11.55 1.41
CA ILE A 68 -6.71 -10.19 1.25
C ILE A 68 -7.99 -10.02 2.07
N ARG A 69 -8.89 -11.01 2.06
CA ARG A 69 -10.12 -11.00 2.86
C ARG A 69 -9.84 -10.95 4.35
N ALA A 70 -8.97 -11.83 4.86
CA ALA A 70 -8.63 -11.88 6.27
C ALA A 70 -7.96 -10.58 6.75
N LEU A 71 -6.98 -10.07 6.00
CA LEU A 71 -6.26 -8.84 6.34
C LEU A 71 -7.16 -7.60 6.25
N THR A 72 -8.15 -7.59 5.35
CA THR A 72 -9.11 -6.48 5.22
C THR A 72 -10.12 -6.41 6.38
N LYS A 73 -10.30 -7.47 7.16
CA LYS A 73 -11.13 -7.43 8.39
C LYS A 73 -10.46 -6.66 9.53
N MET A 74 -9.15 -6.46 9.45
CA MET A 74 -8.39 -5.74 10.46
C MET A 74 -8.53 -4.23 10.26
N SER A 75 -8.57 -3.47 11.35
CA SER A 75 -8.68 -2.01 11.34
C SER A 75 -7.34 -1.31 11.08
N TRP A 76 -6.60 -1.75 10.06
CA TRP A 76 -5.32 -1.13 9.71
C TRP A 76 -5.56 0.06 8.77
N GLU A 77 -4.81 1.14 8.98
CA GLU A 77 -4.75 2.25 8.04
C GLU A 77 -3.87 1.87 6.85
N ARG A 78 -4.36 2.08 5.63
CA ARG A 78 -3.59 1.85 4.41
C ARG A 78 -3.01 3.17 3.92
N VAL A 79 -1.69 3.21 3.82
CA VAL A 79 -0.94 4.39 3.36
C VAL A 79 -0.33 4.08 2.00
N ASP A 80 -0.78 4.77 0.96
CA ASP A 80 -0.17 4.69 -0.36
C ASP A 80 0.96 5.71 -0.48
N VAL A 81 2.11 5.23 -0.95
CA VAL A 81 3.30 6.04 -1.16
C VAL A 81 3.73 6.06 -2.61
N TYR A 82 4.26 7.20 -3.05
CA TYR A 82 4.73 7.36 -4.42
C TYR A 82 5.97 8.25 -4.54
N PHE A 83 7.12 7.61 -4.76
CA PHE A 83 8.43 8.25 -4.94
C PHE A 83 8.64 8.79 -6.36
N LYS A 84 7.70 9.56 -6.91
CA LYS A 84 7.90 10.25 -8.21
C LYS A 84 9.09 11.21 -8.10
N GLY A 85 9.94 11.30 -9.12
CA GLY A 85 11.09 12.22 -9.10
C GLY A 85 12.24 11.81 -8.18
N SER A 86 12.07 10.79 -7.34
CA SER A 86 13.17 10.20 -6.58
C SER A 86 14.23 9.63 -7.52
N ARG A 87 15.52 9.84 -7.17
CA ARG A 87 16.64 9.18 -7.83
C ARG A 87 16.59 7.66 -7.64
N GLN A 88 15.86 7.19 -6.64
CA GLN A 88 15.64 5.79 -6.31
C GLN A 88 14.33 5.23 -6.89
N ARG A 89 13.71 5.85 -7.90
CA ARG A 89 12.43 5.37 -8.48
C ARG A 89 12.45 3.89 -8.92
N LEU A 90 13.63 3.36 -9.24
CA LEU A 90 13.83 1.95 -9.62
C LEU A 90 14.14 1.03 -8.43
N LEU A 91 14.33 1.58 -7.24
CA LEU A 91 14.61 0.89 -5.98
C LEU A 91 13.79 1.52 -4.83
N ALA A 92 12.54 1.87 -5.11
CA ALA A 92 11.66 2.58 -4.17
C ALA A 92 11.52 1.83 -2.83
N HIS A 93 11.67 0.51 -2.84
CA HIS A 93 11.69 -0.33 -1.65
C HIS A 93 12.84 -0.02 -0.69
N LEU A 94 13.98 0.49 -1.19
CA LEU A 94 15.09 0.95 -0.36
C LEU A 94 14.79 2.31 0.28
N ALA A 95 13.98 3.15 -0.38
CA ALA A 95 13.61 4.46 0.14
C ALA A 95 12.87 4.29 1.48
N ILE A 96 11.89 3.39 1.56
CA ILE A 96 11.09 3.13 2.77
C ILE A 96 11.95 2.69 3.96
N GLN A 97 13.05 1.96 3.73
CA GLN A 97 13.91 1.48 4.82
C GLN A 97 14.78 2.58 5.44
N VAL A 98 15.02 3.70 4.72
CA VAL A 98 15.84 4.84 5.16
C VAL A 98 17.20 4.45 5.79
N LYS A 99 17.83 3.36 5.32
CA LYS A 99 19.06 2.82 5.93
C LYS A 99 20.26 3.76 5.82
N ASN A 100 20.37 4.48 4.71
CA ASN A 100 21.39 5.48 4.51
C ASN A 100 20.74 6.76 3.98
N TYR A 101 20.69 7.80 4.82
CA TYR A 101 20.03 9.06 4.51
C TYR A 101 20.53 9.71 3.21
N TRP A 102 21.82 9.59 2.88
CA TRP A 102 22.38 10.16 1.65
C TRP A 102 21.73 9.62 0.38
N VAL A 103 21.23 8.39 0.42
CA VAL A 103 20.61 7.73 -0.74
C VAL A 103 19.11 7.57 -0.55
N ASN A 104 18.63 7.30 0.66
CA ASN A 104 17.24 6.93 0.99
C ASN A 104 16.43 8.06 1.65
N SER A 105 16.91 9.31 1.63
CA SER A 105 16.23 10.45 2.27
C SER A 105 14.80 10.65 1.78
N ASP A 106 14.47 10.25 0.54
CA ASP A 106 13.11 10.35 0.00
C ASP A 106 12.08 9.51 0.79
N GLY A 107 12.49 8.52 1.58
CA GLY A 107 11.56 7.77 2.45
C GLY A 107 11.41 8.35 3.86
N ALA A 108 12.17 9.38 4.22
CA ALA A 108 12.18 9.92 5.58
C ALA A 108 10.82 10.53 5.96
N ASP A 109 10.13 11.19 5.02
CA ASP A 109 8.80 11.77 5.26
C ASP A 109 7.72 10.70 5.43
N VAL A 110 7.86 9.54 4.78
CA VAL A 110 6.99 8.38 4.98
C VAL A 110 7.18 7.81 6.38
N VAL A 111 8.41 7.66 6.84
CA VAL A 111 8.69 7.20 8.22
C VAL A 111 8.17 8.21 9.24
N GLN A 112 8.34 9.51 8.99
CA GLN A 112 7.79 10.54 9.86
C GLN A 112 6.26 10.51 9.90
N HIS A 113 5.61 10.29 8.76
CA HIS A 113 4.16 10.09 8.70
C HIS A 113 3.72 8.91 9.58
N MET A 114 4.44 7.79 9.53
CA MET A 114 4.15 6.65 10.41
C MET A 114 4.31 7.02 11.88
N ILE A 115 5.42 7.66 12.28
CA ILE A 115 5.65 8.08 13.68
C ILE A 115 4.54 9.00 14.19
N ASP A 116 4.14 9.98 13.38
CA ASP A 116 3.14 10.98 13.77
C ASP A 116 1.72 10.41 13.89
N ASN A 117 1.41 9.29 13.21
CA ASN A 117 0.07 8.69 13.17
C ASN A 117 -0.01 7.31 13.86
N PHE A 118 1.10 6.76 14.35
CA PHE A 118 1.09 5.49 15.06
C PHE A 118 0.53 5.68 16.47
N VAL A 119 -0.72 5.27 16.66
CA VAL A 119 -1.40 5.25 17.96
C VAL A 119 -1.23 3.85 18.58
N LEU A 120 -0.69 3.78 19.80
CA LEU A 120 -0.53 2.55 20.58
C LEU A 120 -1.85 2.05 21.16
#